data_AF-A0A945CMT4-F1
#
_entry.id   AF-A0A945CMT4-F1
#
_cell.length_a   1.000
_cell.length_b   1.000
_cell.length_c   1.000
_cell.angle_alpha   90.00
_cell.angle_beta   90.00
_cell.angle_gamma   90.00
#
_symmetry.space_group_name_H-M   'P 1'
#
loop_
_entity.id
_entity.type
_entity.pdbx_description
1 polymer ?
#
loop_
_entity_poly.entity_id
_entity_poly.type
_entity_poly.pdbx_seq_one_letter_code
_entity_poly.pdbx_strand_id
1 'polypeptide(L)'
;MRERKPPPISSTNSPSWVADLQERIRLLAETPVGRYGIPLAILIASLLLGAWTFDPKLSISGDNTEFIILARSMAEGKGLTYINAPDLTPATKSPFGFPLLLAPLERLFPGQWVPMKWLVVVLLSLGMPIF
;
A
#
# COMPACT_ATOMS: atom_id res chain seq x y z
N MET A 1 -54.53 -33.01 9.46
CA MET A 1 -53.27 -32.74 8.73
C MET A 1 -52.26 -32.19 9.73
N ARG A 2 -51.19 -32.95 10.06
CA ARG A 2 -50.12 -32.45 10.93
C ARG A 2 -49.04 -31.81 10.04
N GLU A 3 -48.83 -30.51 10.18
CA GLU A 3 -47.70 -29.81 9.56
C GLU A 3 -46.39 -30.45 10.04
N ARG A 4 -45.64 -31.01 9.10
CA ARG A 4 -44.27 -31.45 9.37
C ARG A 4 -43.40 -30.21 9.42
N LYS A 5 -42.94 -29.85 10.61
CA LYS A 5 -41.87 -28.88 10.81
C LYS A 5 -40.65 -29.34 9.98
N PRO A 6 -40.09 -28.52 9.08
CA PRO A 6 -38.92 -28.91 8.32
C PRO A 6 -37.74 -29.19 9.26
N PRO A 7 -36.88 -30.18 8.94
CA PRO A 7 -35.75 -30.53 9.79
C PRO A 7 -34.79 -29.34 9.93
N PRO A 8 -34.11 -29.20 11.08
CA PRO A 8 -33.08 -28.18 11.24
C PRO A 8 -31.98 -28.45 10.21
N ILE A 9 -31.66 -27.45 9.40
CA ILE A 9 -30.50 -27.47 8.51
C ILE A 9 -29.27 -27.35 9.42
N SER A 10 -28.73 -28.48 9.88
CA SER A 10 -27.49 -28.56 10.63
C SER A 10 -26.50 -29.50 9.96
N SER A 11 -25.23 -29.10 9.98
CA SER A 11 -24.03 -29.72 9.42
C SER A 11 -23.72 -29.30 7.98
N THR A 12 -22.89 -28.27 7.88
CA THR A 12 -22.04 -28.02 6.73
C THR A 12 -21.17 -29.26 6.51
N ASN A 13 -21.42 -30.03 5.45
CA ASN A 13 -20.59 -31.16 5.02
C ASN A 13 -19.24 -30.67 4.46
N SER A 14 -18.43 -29.98 5.27
CA SER A 14 -17.04 -29.70 4.91
C SER A 14 -16.21 -30.97 5.10
N PRO A 15 -15.41 -31.40 4.12
CA PRO A 15 -14.53 -32.56 4.25
C PRO A 15 -13.64 -32.45 5.51
N SER A 16 -13.37 -33.57 6.19
CA SER A 16 -12.60 -33.59 7.45
C SER A 16 -11.19 -32.99 7.33
N TRP A 17 -10.57 -33.05 6.15
CA TRP A 17 -9.27 -32.42 5.89
C TRP A 17 -9.34 -30.88 5.92
N VAL A 18 -10.50 -30.28 5.62
CA VAL A 18 -10.71 -28.84 5.71
C VAL A 18 -10.70 -28.41 7.18
N ALA A 19 -11.35 -29.18 8.05
CA ALA A 19 -11.33 -28.92 9.48
C ALA A 19 -9.92 -29.07 10.09
N ASP A 20 -9.19 -30.13 9.71
CA ASP A 20 -7.80 -30.35 10.16
C ASP A 20 -6.87 -29.22 9.69
N LEU A 21 -7.02 -28.76 8.44
CA LEU A 21 -6.26 -27.63 7.90
C LEU A 21 -6.57 -26.33 8.64
N GLN A 22 -7.85 -26.05 8.90
CA GLN A 22 -8.28 -24.87 9.64
C GLN A 22 -7.70 -24.85 11.06
N GLU A 23 -7.68 -26.00 11.72
CA GLU A 23 -7.12 -26.13 13.07
C GLU A 23 -5.61 -25.92 13.08
N ARG A 24 -4.87 -26.48 12.11
CA ARG A 24 -3.43 -26.24 11.95
C ARG A 24 -3.11 -24.77 11.69
N ILE A 25 -3.88 -24.09 10.82
CA ILE A 25 -3.69 -22.66 10.53
C ILE A 25 -3.95 -21.83 11.79
N ARG A 26 -5.00 -22.16 12.54
CA ARG A 26 -5.32 -21.49 13.80
C ARG A 26 -4.21 -21.66 14.83
N LEU A 27 -3.75 -22.89 15.03
CA LEU A 27 -2.65 -23.18 15.95
C LEU A 27 -1.38 -22.41 15.56
N LEU A 28 -1.06 -22.36 14.26
CA LEU A 28 0.07 -21.58 13.76
C LEU A 28 -0.10 -20.09 14.06
N ALA A 29 -1.28 -19.53 13.83
CA ALA A 29 -1.59 -18.11 14.08
C ALA A 29 -1.54 -17.74 15.56
N GLU A 30 -1.91 -18.66 16.46
CA GLU A 30 -1.87 -18.45 17.91
C GLU A 30 -0.45 -18.55 18.49
N THR A 31 0.52 -19.11 17.76
CA THR A 31 1.93 -19.08 18.19
C THR A 31 2.50 -17.65 18.17
N PRO A 32 3.44 -17.32 19.07
CA PRO A 32 4.18 -16.05 19.01
C PRO A 32 4.87 -15.83 17.65
N VAL A 33 5.35 -16.92 17.03
CA VAL A 33 5.97 -16.90 15.71
C VAL A 33 4.94 -16.61 14.62
N GLY A 34 3.73 -17.17 14.67
CA GLY A 34 2.68 -16.84 13.71
C GLY A 34 2.22 -15.39 13.83
N ARG A 35 2.04 -14.90 15.06
CA ARG A 35 1.58 -13.54 15.35
C ARG A 35 2.47 -12.44 14.76
N TYR A 36 3.79 -12.63 14.75
CA TYR A 36 4.74 -11.64 14.20
C TYR A 36 5.38 -12.07 12.88
N GLY A 37 5.59 -13.37 12.69
CA GLY A 37 6.23 -13.92 11.50
C GLY A 37 5.35 -13.85 10.26
N ILE A 38 4.02 -14.02 10.39
CA ILE A 38 3.11 -13.86 9.25
C ILE A 38 3.09 -12.41 8.75
N PRO A 39 2.85 -11.38 9.60
CA PRO A 39 2.96 -9.99 9.19
C PRO A 39 4.32 -9.63 8.59
N LEU A 40 5.41 -10.10 9.20
CA LEU A 40 6.76 -9.86 8.70
C LEU A 40 6.99 -10.52 7.33
N ALA A 41 6.49 -11.73 7.12
CA ALA A 41 6.59 -12.42 5.83
C ALA A 41 5.81 -11.67 4.74
N ILE A 42 4.62 -11.15 5.05
CA ILE A 42 3.82 -10.33 4.13
C ILE A 42 4.56 -9.03 3.78
N LEU A 43 5.15 -8.36 4.78
CA LEU A 43 5.97 -7.16 4.57
C LEU A 43 7.13 -7.45 3.62
N ILE A 44 7.91 -8.49 3.91
CA ILE A 44 9.08 -8.84 3.10
C ILE A 44 8.65 -9.25 1.69
N ALA A 45 7.62 -10.09 1.55
CA ALA A 45 7.13 -10.54 0.25
C ALA A 45 6.65 -9.37 -0.60
N SER A 46 5.83 -8.46 -0.03
CA SER A 46 5.35 -7.28 -0.74
C SER A 46 6.49 -6.32 -1.12
N LEU A 47 7.51 -6.16 -0.27
CA LEU A 47 8.69 -5.35 -0.56
C LEU A 47 9.52 -5.94 -1.71
N LEU A 48 9.75 -7.25 -1.70
CA LEU A 48 10.49 -7.94 -2.76
C LEU A 48 9.74 -7.89 -4.09
N LEU A 49 8.41 -8.08 -4.08
CA LEU A 49 7.58 -7.94 -5.28
C LEU A 49 7.55 -6.51 -5.80
N GLY A 50 7.45 -5.52 -4.91
CA GLY A 50 7.51 -4.11 -5.26
C GLY A 50 8.87 -3.73 -5.85
N ALA A 51 9.97 -4.27 -5.30
CA ALA A 51 11.31 -4.09 -5.83
C ALA A 51 11.49 -4.75 -7.21
N TRP A 52 10.93 -5.94 -7.42
CA TRP A 52 11.01 -6.66 -8.70
C TRP A 52 10.23 -5.95 -9.81
N THR A 53 9.08 -5.37 -9.49
CA THR A 53 8.23 -4.65 -10.44
C THR A 53 8.56 -3.15 -10.54
N PHE A 54 9.58 -2.68 -9.81
CA PHE A 54 9.94 -1.28 -9.74
C PHE A 54 10.42 -0.75 -11.10
N ASP A 55 9.73 0.28 -11.62
CA ASP A 55 10.17 1.04 -12.79
C ASP A 55 10.61 2.46 -12.38
N PRO A 56 11.89 2.83 -12.56
CA PRO A 56 12.37 4.18 -12.25
C PRO A 56 11.86 5.25 -13.22
N LYS A 57 11.31 4.89 -14.39
CA LYS A 57 10.85 5.86 -15.40
C LYS A 57 9.67 6.67 -14.91
N LEU A 58 9.60 7.94 -15.31
CA LEU A 58 8.40 8.75 -15.12
C LEU A 58 7.30 8.28 -16.06
N SER A 59 6.06 8.29 -15.59
CA SER A 59 4.93 7.90 -16.42
C SER A 59 4.55 9.07 -17.34
N ILE A 60 4.28 8.76 -18.61
CA ILE A 60 3.82 9.73 -19.61
C ILE A 60 2.31 10.01 -19.43
N SER A 61 1.55 9.02 -18.95
CA SER A 61 0.09 9.09 -18.78
C SER A 61 -0.36 9.13 -17.31
N GLY A 62 0.57 8.96 -16.37
CA GLY A 62 0.30 8.93 -14.93
C GLY A 62 0.53 10.26 -14.23
N ASP A 63 0.17 10.31 -12.95
CA ASP A 63 0.26 11.46 -12.06
C ASP A 63 1.58 11.55 -11.26
N ASN A 64 2.46 10.56 -11.39
CA ASN A 64 3.77 10.54 -10.73
C ASN A 64 4.52 11.87 -10.90
N THR A 65 4.59 12.37 -12.13
CA THR A 65 5.29 13.61 -12.48
C THR A 65 4.65 14.82 -11.82
N GLU A 66 3.31 14.87 -11.77
CA GLU A 66 2.56 15.92 -11.09
C GLU A 66 2.89 15.95 -9.59
N PHE A 67 2.86 14.81 -8.91
CA PHE A 67 3.19 14.77 -7.48
C PHE A 67 4.66 15.12 -7.18
N ILE A 68 5.59 14.73 -8.06
CA ILE A 68 7.01 15.12 -7.93
C ILE A 68 7.18 16.64 -8.08
N ILE A 69 6.49 17.26 -9.05
CA ILE A 69 6.53 18.71 -9.25
C ILE A 69 5.96 19.43 -8.01
N LEU A 70 4.84 18.96 -7.47
CA LEU A 70 4.23 19.55 -6.29
C LEU A 70 5.10 19.36 -5.03
N ALA A 71 5.74 18.21 -4.88
CA ALA A 71 6.68 17.95 -3.79
C ALA A 71 7.87 18.93 -3.84
N ARG A 72 8.41 19.17 -5.03
CA ARG A 72 9.47 20.17 -5.26
C ARG A 72 9.04 21.57 -4.91
N SER A 73 7.89 21.99 -5.43
CA SER A 73 7.31 23.29 -5.14
C SER A 73 7.17 23.55 -3.64
N MET A 74 6.74 22.54 -2.89
CA MET A 74 6.64 22.63 -1.44
C MET A 74 7.99 22.60 -0.73
N ALA A 75 8.95 21.81 -1.21
CA ALA A 75 10.32 21.81 -0.68
C ALA A 75 10.97 23.21 -0.81
N GLU A 76 10.68 23.91 -1.92
CA GLU A 76 11.09 25.29 -2.21
C GLU A 76 10.27 26.37 -1.49
N GLY A 77 9.21 26.00 -0.78
CA GLY A 77 8.34 26.95 -0.06
C GLY A 77 7.33 27.70 -0.93
N LYS A 78 7.11 27.25 -2.17
CA LYS A 78 6.12 27.82 -3.11
C LYS A 78 4.71 27.24 -2.96
N GLY A 79 4.52 26.31 -2.03
CA GLY A 79 3.24 25.66 -1.75
C GLY A 79 2.83 24.63 -2.81
N LEU A 80 1.54 24.34 -2.91
CA LEU A 80 0.97 23.47 -3.93
C LEU A 80 0.84 24.19 -5.28
N THR A 81 1.96 24.42 -5.92
CA THR A 81 2.01 25.21 -7.17
C THR A 81 2.80 24.45 -8.23
N TYR A 82 2.33 24.45 -9.47
CA TYR A 82 3.06 23.89 -10.60
C TYR A 82 4.23 24.82 -10.98
N ILE A 83 5.46 24.35 -10.75
CA ILE A 83 6.70 25.09 -11.04
C ILE A 83 7.30 24.76 -12.42
N ASN A 84 6.67 23.86 -13.16
CA ASN A 84 7.08 23.42 -14.50
C ASN A 84 6.45 24.25 -15.63
N ALA A 85 5.54 25.17 -15.31
CA ALA A 85 4.92 26.08 -16.26
C ALA A 85 5.55 27.48 -16.16
N PRO A 86 5.49 28.29 -17.24
CA PRO A 86 5.98 29.68 -17.21
C PRO A 86 5.30 30.50 -16.12
N ASP A 87 3.99 30.28 -15.96
CA ASP A 87 3.18 30.89 -14.93
C ASP A 87 2.99 29.91 -13.77
N LEU A 88 3.26 30.40 -12.56
CA LEU A 88 3.02 29.66 -11.33
C LEU A 88 1.51 29.49 -11.12
N THR A 89 1.02 28.29 -11.39
CA THR A 89 -0.41 27.96 -11.26
C THR A 89 -0.64 27.08 -10.02
N PRO A 90 -1.54 27.47 -9.11
CA PRO A 90 -1.89 26.63 -7.96
C PRO A 90 -2.54 25.32 -8.40
N ALA A 91 -2.16 24.21 -7.77
CA ALA A 91 -2.80 22.92 -7.98
C ALA A 91 -4.14 22.85 -7.25
N THR A 92 -5.22 22.61 -8.00
CA THR A 92 -6.59 22.51 -7.47
C THR A 92 -7.11 21.08 -7.42
N LYS A 93 -6.56 20.18 -8.23
CA LYS A 93 -6.98 18.78 -8.36
C LYS A 93 -6.30 17.86 -7.33
N SER A 94 -5.04 18.14 -7.03
CA SER A 94 -4.18 17.21 -6.29
C SER A 94 -4.20 17.48 -4.78
N PRO A 95 -4.43 16.46 -3.93
CA PRO A 95 -4.43 16.63 -2.49
C PRO A 95 -3.02 16.97 -1.96
N PHE A 96 -2.94 17.81 -0.93
CA PHE A 96 -1.66 18.28 -0.39
C PHE A 96 -0.84 17.21 0.33
N GLY A 97 -1.51 16.21 0.91
CA GLY A 97 -0.87 15.26 1.83
C GLY A 97 0.25 14.43 1.19
N PHE A 98 0.02 13.91 -0.02
CA PHE A 98 1.01 13.03 -0.67
C PHE A 98 2.26 13.80 -1.15
N PRO A 99 2.15 14.94 -1.87
CA PRO A 99 3.31 15.80 -2.13
C PRO A 99 4.06 16.23 -0.87
N LEU A 100 3.37 16.42 0.26
CA LEU A 100 3.99 16.87 1.51
C LEU A 100 4.85 15.76 2.10
N LEU A 101 4.42 14.51 1.95
CA LEU A 101 5.18 13.33 2.33
C LEU A 101 6.45 13.14 1.49
N LEU A 102 6.40 13.55 0.21
CA LEU A 102 7.54 13.47 -0.71
C LEU A 102 8.54 14.62 -0.55
N ALA A 103 8.09 15.81 -0.11
CA ALA A 103 8.90 17.04 -0.05
C ALA A 103 10.22 16.90 0.76
N PRO A 104 10.28 16.18 1.90
CA PRO A 104 11.55 15.94 2.60
C PRO A 104 12.58 15.19 1.74
N LEU A 105 12.13 14.28 0.87
CA LEU A 105 13.04 13.55 -0.02
C LEU A 105 13.62 14.43 -1.12
N GLU A 106 12.90 15.46 -1.57
CA GLU A 106 13.51 16.47 -2.46
C GLU A 106 14.62 17.24 -1.74
N ARG A 107 14.47 17.54 -0.45
CA ARG A 107 15.53 18.22 0.32
C ARG A 107 16.74 17.32 0.58
N LEU A 108 16.52 16.03 0.83
CA LEU A 108 17.60 15.05 1.06
C LEU A 108 18.28 14.61 -0.24
N PHE A 109 17.52 14.52 -1.34
CA PHE A 109 17.98 14.07 -2.65
C PHE A 109 17.50 15.02 -3.76
N PRO A 110 18.08 16.23 -3.87
CA PRO A 110 17.61 17.24 -4.82
C PRO A 110 17.60 16.75 -6.27
N GLY A 111 16.50 16.99 -6.96
CA GLY A 111 16.28 16.60 -8.36
C GLY A 111 16.01 15.10 -8.57
N GLN A 112 16.07 14.27 -7.54
CA GLN A 112 15.93 12.82 -7.66
C GLN A 112 14.49 12.35 -7.39
N TRP A 113 13.86 11.71 -8.36
CA TRP A 113 12.51 11.14 -8.20
C TRP A 113 12.51 9.66 -7.79
N VAL A 114 13.64 8.96 -7.97
CA VAL A 114 13.76 7.53 -7.62
C VAL A 114 13.52 7.30 -6.11
N PRO A 115 14.11 8.08 -5.19
CA PRO A 115 13.83 7.94 -3.75
C PRO A 115 12.34 8.16 -3.42
N MET A 116 11.69 9.12 -4.09
CA MET A 116 10.26 9.40 -3.91
C MET A 116 9.38 8.20 -4.29
N LYS A 117 9.75 7.46 -5.35
CA LYS A 117 9.05 6.23 -5.72
C LYS A 117 9.31 5.09 -4.75
N TRP A 118 10.54 4.94 -4.26
CA TRP A 118 10.86 3.93 -3.24
C TRP A 118 10.10 4.15 -1.94
N LEU A 119 9.87 5.41 -1.56
CA LEU A 119 9.00 5.73 -0.42
C LEU A 119 7.59 5.14 -0.59
N VAL A 120 7.01 5.21 -1.79
CA VAL A 120 5.70 4.59 -2.07
C VAL A 120 5.75 3.08 -1.91
N VAL A 121 6.80 2.42 -2.41
CA VAL A 121 6.98 0.96 -2.26
C VAL A 121 7.08 0.58 -0.77
N VAL A 122 7.89 1.32 -0.01
CA VAL A 122 8.05 1.07 1.42
C VAL A 122 6.73 1.29 2.18
N LEU A 123 6.00 2.36 1.90
CA LEU A 123 4.70 2.63 2.53
C LEU A 123 3.67 1.55 2.21
N LEU A 124 3.63 1.09 0.96
CA LEU A 124 2.79 -0.04 0.55
C LEU A 124 3.15 -1.29 1.37
N SER A 125 4.43 -1.64 1.43
CA SER A 125 4.91 -2.83 2.15
C SER A 125 4.68 -2.77 3.66
N LEU A 126 4.74 -1.58 4.25
CA LEU A 126 4.40 -1.35 5.66
C LEU A 126 2.89 -1.45 5.92
N GLY A 127 2.06 -1.10 4.94
CA GLY A 127 0.60 -1.18 5.05
C GLY A 127 0.06 -2.60 4.90
N MET A 128 0.66 -3.42 4.04
CA MET A 128 0.18 -4.79 3.73
C MET A 128 -0.05 -5.70 4.96
N PRO A 129 0.80 -5.70 6.00
CA PRO A 129 0.59 -6.55 7.18
C PRO A 129 -0.52 -6.08 8.13
N ILE A 130 -1.05 -4.87 7.93
CA ILE A 130 -2.06 -4.24 8.79
C ILE A 130 -3.49 -4.55 8.30
N PHE A 131 -3.66 -4.83 7.01
CA PHE A 131 -4.93 -5.17 6.35
C PHE A 131 -5.12 -6.68 6.22
#